data_AF-A0A1G6ZI47-F1
#
_entry.id   AF-A0A1G6ZI47-F1
#
_cell.length_a   1.000
_cell.length_b   1.000
_cell.length_c   1.000
_cell.angle_alpha   90.00
_cell.angle_beta   90.00
_cell.angle_gamma   90.00
#
_symmetry.space_group_name_H-M   'P 1'
#
loop_
_entity.id
_entity.type
_entity.pdbx_description
1 polymer ?
#
loop_
_entity_poly.entity_id
_entity_poly.type
_entity_poly.pdbx_seq_one_letter_code
_entity_poly.pdbx_strand_id
1 'polypeptide(L)'
;MCLAYLIFTGERRRCRAALGFGHNGAMTTKSTFIRPGPDLELPELPARPSRQEIGAWGENIARRYLETSAGLEILAQNWCSPHRTGELDLVCRDAQAGELIGVEVKTRRGANQVPALLSLTTQKRQRLRALLYEWLAAHPQPHANLRLDFIGVEAGHKTCQALYHLRNI
;
A
#
# COMPACT_ATOMS: atom_id res chain seq x y z
N MET A 1 12.39 -18.06 37.70
CA MET A 1 12.08 -16.71 37.15
C MET A 1 12.39 -16.78 35.66
N CYS A 2 11.51 -16.53 34.69
CA CYS A 2 10.22 -15.86 34.66
C CYS A 2 9.24 -16.71 33.82
N LEU A 3 7.97 -16.67 34.22
CA LEU A 3 6.87 -17.50 33.73
C LEU A 3 6.45 -17.09 32.31
N ALA A 4 6.37 -18.08 31.42
CA ALA A 4 5.63 -17.96 30.17
C ALA A 4 4.12 -17.94 30.48
N TYR A 5 3.39 -16.95 29.97
CA TYR A 5 1.93 -16.95 29.96
C TYR A 5 1.46 -17.08 28.51
N LEU A 6 1.21 -18.33 28.12
CA LEU A 6 0.36 -18.72 27.00
C LEU A 6 -1.09 -18.62 27.50
N ILE A 7 -1.85 -17.64 27.00
CA ILE A 7 -3.31 -17.77 26.96
C ILE A 7 -3.71 -17.95 25.51
N PHE A 8 -4.03 -19.19 25.19
CA PHE A 8 -4.65 -19.61 23.96
C PHE A 8 -6.17 -19.55 24.17
N THR A 9 -6.87 -18.54 23.66
CA THR A 9 -8.33 -18.59 23.49
C THR A 9 -8.73 -17.93 22.17
N GLY A 10 -9.48 -18.68 21.35
CA GLY A 10 -10.39 -18.13 20.34
C GLY A 10 -9.87 -17.93 18.91
N GLU A 11 -10.00 -18.96 18.06
CA GLU A 11 -10.01 -18.94 16.59
C GLU A 11 -8.80 -18.34 15.82
N ARG A 12 -7.77 -19.17 15.72
CA ARG A 12 -6.87 -19.16 14.55
C ARG A 12 -7.67 -19.43 13.26
N ARG A 13 -8.05 -18.38 12.51
CA ARG A 13 -8.26 -18.51 11.06
C ARG A 13 -7.09 -17.89 10.33
N ARG A 14 -6.04 -18.72 10.15
CA ARG A 14 -5.04 -18.53 9.11
C ARG A 14 -5.78 -18.47 7.77
N CYS A 15 -5.96 -17.28 7.20
CA CYS A 15 -6.27 -17.17 5.78
C CYS A 15 -5.01 -17.57 5.02
N ARG A 16 -4.99 -18.83 4.60
CA ARG A 16 -3.96 -19.43 3.75
C ARG A 16 -3.84 -18.55 2.50
N ALA A 17 -2.69 -17.88 2.33
CA ALA A 17 -2.31 -17.30 1.06
C ALA A 17 -2.35 -18.44 0.03
N ALA A 18 -3.30 -18.38 -0.90
CA ALA A 18 -3.31 -19.29 -2.04
C ALA A 18 -2.18 -18.85 -2.97
N LEU A 19 -1.04 -19.53 -2.87
CA LEU A 19 -0.01 -19.55 -3.91
C LEU A 19 -0.66 -20.15 -5.16
N GLY A 20 -0.98 -19.32 -6.15
CA GLY A 20 -1.33 -19.78 -7.49
C GLY A 20 -0.12 -19.65 -8.41
N PHE A 21 0.46 -20.77 -8.84
CA PHE A 21 1.36 -20.81 -10.00
C PHE A 21 0.49 -20.72 -11.26
N GLY A 22 0.60 -19.63 -12.02
CA GLY A 22 -0.05 -19.48 -13.32
C GLY A 22 0.80 -20.13 -14.41
N HIS A 23 0.25 -21.14 -15.10
CA HIS A 23 0.92 -21.88 -16.18
C HIS A 23 0.77 -21.23 -17.57
N ASN A 24 0.37 -19.95 -17.66
CA ASN A 24 0.14 -19.27 -18.94
C ASN A 24 0.44 -17.77 -18.81
N GLY A 25 1.70 -17.35 -18.98
CA GLY A 25 2.17 -16.02 -19.45
C GLY A 25 1.51 -14.71 -18.99
N ALA A 26 0.56 -14.70 -18.05
CA ALA A 26 -0.21 -13.55 -17.62
C ALA A 26 0.31 -13.08 -16.27
N MET A 27 0.57 -11.77 -16.16
CA MET A 27 0.96 -11.08 -14.93
C MET A 27 -0.07 -11.38 -13.82
N THR A 28 0.24 -12.31 -12.93
CA THR A 28 -0.56 -12.56 -11.73
C THR A 28 -0.26 -11.45 -10.73
N THR A 29 -1.07 -10.38 -10.72
CA THR A 29 -1.05 -9.37 -9.65
C THR A 29 -1.27 -10.09 -8.31
N LYS A 30 -0.23 -10.15 -7.48
CA LYS A 30 -0.37 -10.70 -6.13
C LYS A 30 -1.18 -9.70 -5.30
N SER A 31 -2.41 -10.05 -4.96
CA SER A 31 -3.28 -9.25 -4.10
C SER A 31 -3.26 -9.79 -2.67
N THR A 32 -2.92 -8.94 -1.71
CA THR A 32 -3.05 -9.25 -0.28
C THR A 32 -4.23 -8.45 0.29
N PHE A 33 -5.20 -9.16 0.87
CA PHE A 33 -6.28 -8.55 1.65
C PHE A 33 -5.90 -8.58 3.12
N ILE A 34 -5.97 -7.42 3.77
CA ILE A 34 -5.61 -7.27 5.17
C ILE A 34 -6.76 -6.55 5.86
N ARG A 35 -7.32 -7.20 6.87
CA ARG A 35 -8.06 -6.47 7.91
C ARG A 35 -7.00 -5.99 8.90
N PRO A 36 -6.75 -4.68 9.02
CA PRO A 36 -5.84 -4.21 10.05
C PRO A 36 -6.35 -4.72 11.40
N GLY A 37 -5.49 -5.46 12.11
CA GLY A 37 -5.76 -5.87 13.49
C GLY A 37 -5.83 -4.64 14.42
N PRO A 38 -6.28 -4.82 15.67
CA PRO A 38 -6.31 -3.74 16.66
C PRO A 38 -4.92 -3.14 16.93
N ASP A 39 -3.86 -3.86 16.58
CA ASP A 39 -2.45 -3.53 16.82
C ASP A 39 -1.90 -2.47 15.85
N LEU A 40 -2.58 -2.22 14.72
CA LEU A 40 -2.27 -1.08 13.87
C LEU A 40 -2.93 0.13 14.53
N GLU A 41 -2.23 0.78 15.47
CA GLU A 41 -2.66 2.08 16.02
C GLU A 41 -2.71 3.09 14.87
N LEU A 42 -3.91 3.21 14.30
CA LEU A 42 -4.20 4.12 13.21
C LEU A 42 -4.82 5.39 13.80
N PRO A 43 -4.42 6.58 13.29
CA PRO A 43 -5.07 7.81 13.72
C PRO A 43 -6.57 7.72 13.44
N GLU A 44 -7.40 8.20 14.37
CA GLU A 44 -8.84 8.30 14.10
C GLU A 44 -9.08 9.32 12.99
N LEU A 45 -10.00 9.01 12.06
CA LEU A 45 -10.53 10.04 11.16
C LEU A 45 -11.39 11.04 11.97
N PRO A 46 -11.26 12.35 11.71
CA PRO A 46 -12.17 13.35 12.24
C PRO A 46 -13.64 12.99 11.95
N ALA A 47 -14.56 13.44 12.80
CA ALA A 47 -16.00 13.14 12.63
C ALA A 47 -16.58 13.67 11.31
N ARG A 48 -16.02 14.77 10.78
CA ARG A 48 -16.37 15.37 9.48
C ARG A 48 -15.09 15.74 8.73
N PRO A 49 -14.37 14.75 8.16
CA PRO A 49 -13.10 15.01 7.53
C PRO A 49 -13.32 15.57 6.12
N SER A 50 -12.49 16.54 5.76
CA SER A 50 -12.31 17.00 4.39
C SER A 50 -11.75 15.87 3.51
N ARG A 51 -11.83 16.05 2.19
CA ARG A 51 -11.27 15.09 1.23
C ARG A 51 -9.75 14.93 1.40
N GLN A 52 -9.06 16.01 1.74
CA GLN A 52 -7.61 16.02 1.96
C GLN A 52 -7.24 15.24 3.22
N GLU A 53 -7.98 15.42 4.32
CA GLU A 53 -7.76 14.64 5.55
C GLU A 53 -8.00 13.14 5.35
N ILE A 54 -8.99 12.77 4.53
CA ILE A 54 -9.23 11.36 4.16
C ILE A 54 -8.06 10.78 3.34
N GLY A 55 -7.50 11.58 2.42
CA GLY A 55 -6.33 11.20 1.63
C GLY A 55 -5.12 10.95 2.51
N ALA A 56 -4.71 11.97 3.27
CA ALA A 56 -3.57 11.92 4.19
C ALA A 56 -3.70 10.79 5.23
N TRP A 57 -4.92 10.55 5.73
CA TRP A 57 -5.19 9.43 6.63
C TRP A 57 -4.91 8.08 5.98
N GLY A 58 -5.39 7.85 4.75
CA GLY A 58 -5.16 6.60 4.04
C GLY A 58 -3.70 6.40 3.64
N GLU A 59 -3.00 7.44 3.22
CA GLU A 59 -1.56 7.41 2.95
C GLU A 59 -0.77 6.99 4.19
N ASN A 60 -1.11 7.55 5.36
CA ASN A 60 -0.43 7.17 6.61
C ASN A 60 -0.71 5.72 7.02
N ILE A 61 -1.92 5.21 6.76
CA ILE A 61 -2.23 3.78 6.94
C ILE A 61 -1.38 2.92 6.01
N ALA A 62 -1.34 3.27 4.73
CA ALA A 62 -0.56 2.57 3.72
C ALA A 62 0.92 2.55 4.10
N ARG A 63 1.48 3.70 4.50
CA ARG A 63 2.86 3.84 4.99
C ARG A 63 3.15 2.89 6.15
N ARG A 64 2.34 2.95 7.21
CA ARG A 64 2.52 2.08 8.41
C ARG A 64 2.43 0.61 8.05
N TYR A 65 1.49 0.23 7.19
CA TYR A 65 1.37 -1.14 6.71
C TYR A 65 2.62 -1.59 5.93
N LEU A 66 3.12 -0.76 5.01
CA LEU A 66 4.30 -1.08 4.22
C LEU A 66 5.55 -1.24 5.10
N GLU A 67 5.74 -0.37 6.09
CA GLU A 67 6.84 -0.43 7.05
C GLU A 67 6.75 -1.69 7.93
N THR A 68 5.62 -1.89 8.60
CA THR A 68 5.51 -2.87 9.69
C THR A 68 5.20 -4.29 9.21
N SER A 69 4.38 -4.42 8.17
CA SER A 69 3.84 -5.71 7.74
C SER A 69 4.43 -6.17 6.42
N ALA A 70 4.73 -5.25 5.50
CA ALA A 70 5.41 -5.59 4.24
C ALA A 70 6.94 -5.52 4.33
N GLY A 71 7.48 -4.89 5.39
CA GLY A 71 8.92 -4.78 5.61
C GLY A 71 9.63 -3.87 4.61
N LEU A 72 8.93 -2.88 4.04
CA LEU A 72 9.48 -1.93 3.08
C LEU A 72 9.95 -0.66 3.78
N GLU A 73 11.02 -0.07 3.27
CA GLU A 73 11.50 1.23 3.73
C GLU A 73 10.82 2.35 2.94
N ILE A 74 10.36 3.40 3.63
CA ILE A 74 9.74 4.57 3.00
C ILE A 74 10.83 5.59 2.68
N LEU A 75 10.95 5.95 1.41
CA LEU A 75 11.92 6.92 0.92
C LEU A 75 11.31 8.30 0.69
N ALA A 76 10.03 8.34 0.30
CA ALA A 76 9.31 9.60 0.14
C ALA A 76 7.80 9.40 0.35
N GLN A 77 7.14 10.47 0.78
CA GLN A 77 5.69 10.59 0.86
C GLN A 77 5.27 11.91 0.20
N ASN A 78 4.17 11.89 -0.55
CA ASN A 78 3.62 13.05 -1.26
C ASN A 78 4.68 13.81 -2.08
N TRP A 79 5.49 13.04 -2.81
CA TRP A 79 6.57 13.63 -3.60
C TRP A 79 6.01 14.28 -4.85
N CYS A 80 6.30 15.57 -5.03
CA CYS A 80 5.94 16.32 -6.22
C CYS A 80 7.12 16.37 -7.19
N SER A 81 6.87 16.13 -8.48
CA SER A 81 7.89 16.28 -9.52
C SER A 81 8.39 17.72 -9.61
N PRO A 82 9.71 17.95 -9.67
CA PRO A 82 10.29 19.27 -9.98
C PRO A 82 9.81 19.87 -11.30
N HIS A 83 9.43 19.02 -12.25
CA HIS A 83 8.91 19.39 -13.57
C HIS A 83 7.39 19.62 -13.57
N ARG A 84 6.72 19.52 -12.41
CA ARG A 84 5.26 19.66 -12.25
C ARG A 84 4.46 18.67 -13.11
N THR A 85 5.04 17.51 -13.42
CA THR A 85 4.41 16.45 -14.22
C THR A 85 3.50 15.55 -13.38
N GLY A 86 3.46 15.73 -12.06
CA GLY A 86 2.56 15.01 -11.15
C GLY A 86 3.20 14.74 -9.79
N GLU A 87 2.58 13.81 -9.07
CA GLU A 87 2.96 13.43 -7.70
C GLU A 87 2.96 11.90 -7.52
N LEU A 88 3.77 11.43 -6.57
CA LEU A 88 3.78 10.06 -6.07
C LEU A 88 3.37 10.08 -4.60
N ASP A 89 2.35 9.31 -4.24
CA ASP A 89 1.86 9.23 -2.87
C ASP A 89 2.94 8.65 -1.94
N LEU A 90 3.57 7.55 -2.35
CA LEU A 90 4.70 6.95 -1.63
C LEU A 90 5.76 6.41 -2.59
N VAL A 91 7.02 6.50 -2.17
CA VAL A 91 8.16 5.81 -2.79
C VAL A 91 8.82 4.95 -1.73
N CYS A 92 9.01 3.67 -2.04
CA CYS A 92 9.50 2.67 -1.09
C CYS A 92 10.67 1.87 -1.66
N ARG A 93 11.46 1.27 -0.78
CA ARG A 93 12.53 0.33 -1.14
C ARG A 93 12.31 -1.02 -0.49
N ASP A 94 12.41 -2.07 -1.31
CA ASP A 94 12.57 -3.43 -0.84
C ASP A 94 14.07 -3.76 -0.89
N ALA A 95 14.76 -3.63 0.24
CA ALA A 95 16.20 -3.87 0.30
C ALA A 95 16.56 -5.34 0.04
N GLN A 96 15.66 -6.28 0.36
CA GLN A 96 15.90 -7.71 0.15
C GLN A 96 15.79 -8.09 -1.33
N ALA A 97 14.79 -7.54 -2.03
CA ALA A 97 14.59 -7.77 -3.45
C ALA A 97 15.39 -6.82 -4.35
N GLY A 98 15.96 -5.74 -3.79
CA GLY A 98 16.63 -4.68 -4.55
C GLY A 98 15.66 -3.87 -5.41
N GLU A 99 14.42 -3.68 -4.97
CA GLU A 99 13.39 -3.00 -5.78
C GLU A 99 13.10 -1.59 -5.28
N LEU A 100 12.92 -0.67 -6.22
CA LEU A 100 12.38 0.66 -5.97
C LEU A 100 10.91 0.69 -6.42
N ILE A 101 10.03 1.08 -5.51
CA ILE A 101 8.59 0.87 -5.63
C ILE A 101 7.87 2.20 -5.54
N GLY A 102 7.13 2.57 -6.57
CA GLY A 102 6.13 3.63 -6.49
C GLY A 102 4.79 3.05 -6.03
N VAL A 103 4.15 3.66 -5.02
CA VAL A 103 2.87 3.19 -4.52
C VAL A 103 1.83 4.29 -4.64
N GLU A 104 0.75 3.99 -5.34
CA GLU A 104 -0.46 4.82 -5.36
C GLU A 104 -1.41 4.36 -4.25
N VAL A 105 -1.97 5.30 -3.51
CA VAL A 105 -2.89 5.07 -2.41
C VAL A 105 -4.27 5.65 -2.73
N LYS A 106 -5.32 4.87 -2.51
CA LYS A 106 -6.69 5.33 -2.67
C LYS A 106 -7.53 5.02 -1.46
N THR A 107 -7.95 6.07 -0.76
CA THR A 107 -8.93 5.97 0.31
C THR A 107 -10.35 6.07 -0.23
N ARG A 108 -11.25 5.19 0.23
CA ARG A 108 -12.68 5.23 -0.07
C ARG A 108 -13.48 5.19 1.22
N ARG A 109 -14.67 5.82 1.21
CA ARG A 109 -15.66 5.71 2.30
C ARG A 109 -16.79 4.79 1.86
N GLY A 110 -17.19 3.87 2.74
CA GLY A 110 -18.31 2.95 2.51
C GLY A 110 -17.94 1.66 1.76
N ALA A 111 -18.75 0.62 1.96
CA ALA A 111 -18.51 -0.76 1.54
C ALA A 111 -18.87 -1.06 0.06
N ASN A 112 -18.48 -0.18 -0.86
CA ASN A 112 -18.67 -0.46 -2.29
C ASN A 112 -17.51 -1.33 -2.80
N GLN A 113 -17.78 -2.63 -2.95
CA GLN A 113 -16.88 -3.70 -3.41
C GLN A 113 -16.43 -3.56 -4.89
N VAL A 114 -16.10 -2.37 -5.37
CA VAL A 114 -15.48 -2.24 -6.69
C VAL A 114 -14.00 -2.56 -6.53
N PRO A 115 -13.47 -3.63 -7.16
CA PRO A 115 -12.07 -4.00 -7.04
C PRO A 115 -11.18 -2.79 -7.33
N ALA A 116 -10.29 -2.47 -6.41
CA ALA A 116 -9.55 -1.21 -6.45
C ALA A 116 -8.70 -1.05 -7.73
N LEU A 117 -8.33 -2.17 -8.36
CA LEU A 117 -7.68 -2.25 -9.67
C LEU A 117 -8.50 -1.64 -10.81
N LEU A 118 -9.84 -1.68 -10.77
CA LEU A 118 -10.70 -1.11 -11.80
C LEU A 118 -10.59 0.42 -11.89
N SER A 119 -9.97 1.07 -10.89
CA SER A 119 -9.78 2.53 -10.89
C SER A 119 -8.43 3.01 -11.43
N LEU A 120 -7.51 2.10 -11.76
CA LEU A 120 -6.22 2.45 -12.35
C LEU A 120 -6.22 2.25 -13.86
N THR A 121 -6.34 3.35 -14.58
CA THR A 121 -6.27 3.35 -16.04
C THR A 121 -4.83 3.11 -16.52
N THR A 122 -4.68 2.61 -17.75
CA THR A 122 -3.36 2.47 -18.39
C THR A 122 -2.59 3.79 -18.42
N GLN A 123 -3.26 4.90 -18.69
CA GLN A 123 -2.66 6.23 -18.70
C GLN A 123 -2.12 6.61 -17.32
N LYS A 124 -2.86 6.29 -16.24
CA LYS A 124 -2.41 6.56 -14.88
C LYS A 124 -1.17 5.73 -14.53
N ARG A 125 -1.12 4.45 -14.90
CA ARG A 125 0.07 3.60 -14.71
C ARG A 125 1.30 4.14 -15.44
N GLN A 126 1.14 4.53 -16.71
CA GLN A 126 2.24 5.10 -17.49
C GLN A 126 2.77 6.39 -16.84
N ARG A 127 1.88 7.25 -16.35
CA ARG A 127 2.26 8.47 -15.62
C ARG A 127 3.00 8.17 -14.33
N LEU A 128 2.50 7.25 -13.50
CA LEU A 128 3.17 6.84 -12.27
C LEU A 128 4.56 6.25 -12.55
N ARG A 129 4.71 5.46 -13.63
CA ARG A 129 6.00 4.91 -14.03
C ARG A 129 6.98 6.01 -14.43
N ALA A 130 6.54 6.99 -15.21
CA ALA A 130 7.35 8.15 -15.58
C ALA A 130 7.78 8.95 -14.34
N LEU A 131 6.86 9.20 -13.41
CA LEU A 131 7.17 9.90 -12.15
C LEU A 131 8.18 9.13 -11.30
N LEU A 132 8.11 7.80 -11.25
CA LEU A 132 9.09 6.99 -10.53
C LEU A 132 10.49 7.10 -11.15
N TYR A 133 10.59 7.17 -12.49
CA TYR A 133 11.85 7.47 -13.17
C TYR A 133 12.37 8.87 -12.84
N GLU A 134 11.49 9.88 -12.82
CA GLU A 134 11.88 11.24 -12.43
C GLU A 134 12.38 11.30 -10.97
N TRP A 135 11.69 10.60 -10.06
CA TRP A 135 12.12 10.50 -8.67
C TRP A 135 13.51 9.89 -8.56
N LEU A 136 13.77 8.80 -9.31
CA LEU A 136 15.06 8.12 -9.34
C LEU A 136 16.17 9.01 -9.92
N ALA A 137 15.87 9.78 -10.96
CA ALA A 137 16.83 10.73 -11.53
C ALA A 137 17.24 11.81 -10.52
N ALA A 138 16.28 12.28 -9.71
CA ALA A 138 16.55 13.25 -8.64
C ALA A 138 17.23 12.63 -7.40
N HIS A 139 17.07 11.32 -7.18
CA HIS A 139 17.62 10.59 -6.03
C HIS A 139 18.36 9.33 -6.49
N PRO A 140 19.57 9.45 -7.07
CA PRO A 140 20.32 8.31 -7.55
C PRO A 140 20.60 7.32 -6.42
N GLN A 141 20.14 6.09 -6.58
CA GLN A 141 20.38 5.01 -5.63
C GLN A 141 20.40 3.65 -6.32
N PRO A 142 21.11 2.65 -5.75
CA PRO A 142 21.10 1.30 -6.28
C PRO A 142 19.69 0.70 -6.27
N HIS A 143 19.30 0.12 -7.41
CA HIS A 143 18.08 -0.66 -7.56
C HIS A 143 18.30 -1.66 -8.71
N ALA A 144 17.76 -2.86 -8.56
CA ALA A 144 17.76 -3.88 -9.60
C ALA A 144 16.54 -3.77 -10.50
N ASN A 145 15.39 -3.36 -9.94
CA ASN A 145 14.13 -3.25 -10.67
C ASN A 145 13.26 -2.10 -10.14
N LEU A 146 12.32 -1.66 -11.00
CA LEU A 146 11.26 -0.72 -10.66
C LEU A 146 9.92 -1.45 -10.63
N ARG A 147 9.12 -1.14 -9.61
CA ARG A 147 7.80 -1.73 -9.39
C ARG A 147 6.76 -0.64 -9.13
N LEU A 148 5.53 -0.88 -9.60
CA LEU A 148 4.38 -0.09 -9.19
C LEU A 148 3.44 -0.98 -8.38
N ASP A 149 3.03 -0.47 -7.23
CA ASP A 149 2.03 -1.08 -6.37
C ASP A 149 0.84 -0.12 -6.18
N PHE A 150 -0.28 -0.69 -5.77
CA PHE A 150 -1.46 0.08 -5.40
C PHE A 150 -2.01 -0.39 -4.07
N ILE A 151 -2.38 0.57 -3.23
CA ILE A 151 -3.02 0.33 -1.95
C ILE A 151 -4.41 0.97 -1.91
N GLY A 152 -5.43 0.14 -1.74
CA GLY A 152 -6.78 0.58 -1.43
C GLY A 152 -7.01 0.58 0.07
N VAL A 153 -7.51 1.69 0.62
CA VAL A 153 -7.89 1.83 2.03
C VAL A 153 -9.40 2.07 2.13
N GLU A 154 -10.10 1.23 2.88
CA GLU A 154 -11.52 1.40 3.17
C GLU A 154 -11.72 2.02 4.54
N ALA A 155 -12.22 3.26 4.53
CA ALA A 155 -12.58 4.00 5.74
C ALA A 155 -13.97 3.58 6.23
N GLY A 156 -14.02 3.16 7.49
CA GLY A 156 -15.25 2.99 8.28
C GLY A 156 -15.59 4.22 9.11
N HIS A 157 -16.37 4.00 10.18
CA HIS A 157 -16.64 5.05 11.15
C HIS A 157 -15.39 5.28 12.01
N LYS A 158 -14.60 6.28 11.63
CA LYS A 158 -13.32 6.71 12.24
C LYS A 158 -12.12 5.75 12.09
N THR A 159 -12.33 4.51 11.66
CA THR A 159 -11.29 3.47 11.60
C THR A 159 -11.07 2.95 10.17
N CYS A 160 -10.00 2.18 9.97
CA CYS A 160 -9.78 1.41 8.75
C CYS A 160 -10.50 0.06 8.84
N GLN A 161 -11.39 -0.21 7.89
CA GLN A 161 -12.12 -1.48 7.82
C GLN A 161 -11.36 -2.54 7.02
N ALA A 162 -10.65 -2.11 5.98
CA ALA A 162 -9.89 -3.00 5.12
C ALA A 162 -8.76 -2.26 4.39
N LEU A 163 -7.70 -3.01 4.10
CA LEU A 163 -6.60 -2.62 3.24
C LEU A 163 -6.36 -3.69 2.16
N TYR A 164 -6.19 -3.23 0.93
CA TYR A 164 -5.87 -4.07 -0.22
C TYR A 164 -4.52 -3.64 -0.77
N HIS A 165 -3.56 -4.56 -0.84
CA HIS A 165 -2.27 -4.30 -1.47
C HIS A 165 -2.15 -5.12 -2.75
N LEU A 166 -2.09 -4.42 -3.88
CA LEU A 166 -1.94 -4.99 -5.22
C LEU A 166 -0.51 -4.71 -5.70
N ARG A 167 0.28 -5.78 -5.89
CA ARG A 167 1.67 -5.66 -6.34
C ARG A 167 1.80 -5.86 -7.84
N ASN A 168 2.73 -5.16 -8.48
CA ASN A 168 3.03 -5.24 -9.91
C ASN A 168 1.81 -4.92 -10.79
N ILE A 169 1.35 -3.67 -10.71
CA ILE A 169 0.18 -3.18 -11.46
C ILE A 169 0.50 -2.51 -12.80
#